data_AF-A0A7G8EIE8-F1
#
_entry.id   AF-A0A7G8EIE8-F1
#
_cell.length_a   1.000
_cell.length_b   1.000
_cell.length_c   1.000
_cell.angle_alpha   90.00
_cell.angle_beta   90.00
_cell.angle_gamma   90.00
#
_symmetry.space_group_name_H-M   'P 1'
#
loop_
_entity.id
_entity.type
_entity.pdbx_description
1 polymer ?
#
loop_
_entity_poly.entity_id
_entity_poly.type
_entity_poly.pdbx_seq_one_letter_code
_entity_poly.pdbx_strand_id
1 'polypeptide(L)'
;MPLTAEDRTVLRGRRRSHCGRSLLLQLPREGALQPGDRLFDQSRSWEVVVIAAPEPLLRVQADSVLELLQAAYHLGNRHVALEFHDGDLLLLADSVLEAMLRSRGLHVSACERPFVPEGGAYGGGHSHAHSHSHAHSHETP
;
A
#
# COMPACT_ATOMS: atom_id res chain seq x y z
N MET A 1 -14.06 -0.28 4.15
CA MET A 1 -13.62 1.04 4.62
C MET A 1 -12.60 1.54 3.62
N PRO A 2 -12.96 2.48 2.73
CA PRO A 2 -12.05 3.01 1.74
C PRO A 2 -10.96 3.83 2.40
N LEU A 3 -9.70 3.48 2.13
CA LEU A 3 -8.50 4.18 2.62
C LEU A 3 -7.52 4.37 1.46
N THR A 4 -6.95 5.57 1.36
CA THR A 4 -5.81 5.85 0.47
C THR A 4 -4.56 5.08 0.89
N ALA A 5 -3.54 5.01 0.03
CA ALA A 5 -2.27 4.39 0.38
C ALA A 5 -1.65 5.03 1.63
N GLU A 6 -1.72 6.36 1.76
CA GLU A 6 -1.24 7.08 2.94
C GLU A 6 -2.08 6.76 4.19
N ASP A 7 -3.41 6.79 4.07
CA ASP A 7 -4.31 6.52 5.21
C ASP A 7 -4.10 5.13 5.81
N ARG A 8 -3.71 4.15 4.99
CA ARG A 8 -3.41 2.78 5.41
C ARG A 8 -2.15 2.67 6.27
N THR A 9 -1.25 3.66 6.22
CA THR A 9 -0.07 3.73 7.12
C THR A 9 -0.44 4.23 8.53
N VAL A 10 -1.61 4.87 8.68
CA VAL A 10 -2.05 5.50 9.92
C VAL A 10 -3.03 4.58 10.67
N LEU A 11 -2.48 3.83 11.62
CA LEU A 11 -3.18 2.77 12.36
C LEU A 11 -3.98 3.26 13.58
N ARG A 12 -3.91 4.56 13.88
CA ARG A 12 -4.64 5.20 14.97
C ARG A 12 -5.33 6.45 14.47
N GLY A 13 -6.62 6.56 14.73
CA GLY A 13 -7.39 7.74 14.35
C GLY A 13 -8.81 7.42 13.93
N ARG A 14 -9.60 8.47 13.74
CA ARG A 14 -10.98 8.34 13.27
C ARG A 14 -10.99 8.02 11.78
N ARG A 15 -11.88 7.11 11.38
CA ARG A 15 -12.15 6.74 9.99
C ARG A 15 -13.66 6.66 9.75
N ARG A 16 -14.04 6.57 8.49
CA ARG A 16 -15.43 6.37 8.08
C ARG A 16 -15.54 5.09 7.27
N SER A 17 -16.47 4.23 7.67
CA SER A 17 -16.85 3.06 6.89
C SER A 17 -17.54 3.46 5.58
N HIS A 18 -17.69 2.51 4.66
CA HIS A 18 -18.41 2.72 3.41
C HIS A 18 -19.88 3.13 3.64
N CYS A 19 -20.53 2.62 4.70
CA CYS A 19 -21.90 2.97 5.06
C CYS A 19 -22.03 4.25 5.92
N GLY A 20 -20.97 5.08 6.00
CA GLY A 20 -21.02 6.35 6.71
C GLY A 20 -20.81 6.27 8.23
N ARG A 21 -20.73 5.07 8.82
CA ARG A 21 -20.44 4.90 10.25
C ARG A 21 -19.01 5.37 10.58
N SER A 22 -18.88 6.15 11.66
CA SER A 22 -17.60 6.54 12.23
C SER A 22 -16.95 5.37 12.96
N LEU A 23 -15.66 5.15 12.72
CA LEU A 23 -14.83 4.12 13.33
C LEU A 23 -13.64 4.77 14.02
N LEU A 24 -13.18 4.22 15.14
CA LEU A 24 -11.91 4.59 15.75
C LEU A 24 -10.93 3.44 15.55
N LEU A 25 -9.91 3.65 14.72
CA LEU A 25 -8.81 2.72 14.60
C LEU A 25 -7.89 2.86 15.81
N GLN A 26 -7.61 1.73 16.45
CA GLN A 26 -6.63 1.62 17.53
C GLN A 26 -5.90 0.28 17.39
N LEU A 27 -5.05 0.20 16.38
CA LEU A 27 -4.31 -1.02 16.06
C LEU A 27 -2.86 -0.94 16.59
N PRO A 28 -2.21 -2.09 16.84
CA PRO A 28 -0.77 -2.15 17.09
C PRO A 28 0.03 -1.68 15.86
N ARG A 29 1.28 -1.25 16.04
CA ARG A 29 2.13 -0.75 14.95
C ARG A 29 2.78 -1.89 14.17
N GLU A 30 1.99 -2.55 13.32
CA GLU A 30 2.40 -3.76 12.59
C GLU A 30 2.52 -3.54 11.07
N GLY A 31 2.80 -2.30 10.64
CA GLY A 31 2.91 -1.94 9.22
C GLY A 31 1.62 -1.37 8.65
N ALA A 32 1.62 -1.07 7.34
CA ALA A 32 0.46 -0.49 6.67
C ALA A 32 -0.64 -1.54 6.46
N LEU A 33 -1.90 -1.13 6.64
CA LEU A 33 -3.07 -1.94 6.31
C LEU A 33 -3.06 -2.31 4.82
N GLN A 34 -3.42 -3.55 4.52
CA GLN A 34 -3.56 -4.04 3.16
C GLN A 34 -5.03 -4.08 2.74
N PRO A 35 -5.33 -3.82 1.46
CA PRO A 35 -6.67 -4.09 0.93
C PRO A 35 -7.03 -5.56 1.17
N GLY A 36 -8.22 -5.81 1.72
CA GLY A 36 -8.68 -7.13 2.13
C GLY A 36 -8.50 -7.44 3.62
N ASP A 37 -7.74 -6.63 4.37
CA ASP A 37 -7.63 -6.80 5.82
C ASP A 37 -8.99 -6.70 6.51
N ARG A 38 -9.27 -7.67 7.41
CA ARG A 38 -10.52 -7.78 8.14
C ARG A 38 -10.29 -7.32 9.58
N LEU A 39 -10.84 -6.16 9.92
CA LEU A 39 -10.74 -5.57 11.25
C LEU A 39 -12.01 -5.87 12.04
N PHE A 40 -11.85 -6.28 13.29
CA PHE A 40 -12.96 -6.57 14.19
C PHE A 40 -12.99 -5.59 15.36
N ASP A 41 -14.18 -5.33 15.88
CA ASP A 41 -14.31 -4.69 17.19
C ASP A 41 -13.96 -5.66 18.33
N GLN A 42 -13.87 -5.14 19.55
CA GLN A 42 -13.46 -5.93 20.73
C GLN A 42 -14.40 -7.12 21.00
N SER A 43 -15.70 -6.97 20.73
CA SER A 43 -16.69 -8.02 20.91
C SER A 43 -16.85 -8.93 19.68
N ARG A 44 -16.06 -8.72 18.61
CA ARG A 44 -16.15 -9.44 17.32
C ARG A 44 -17.57 -9.46 16.73
N SER A 45 -18.36 -8.45 17.05
CA SER A 45 -19.74 -8.28 16.60
C SER A 45 -19.80 -7.53 15.28
N TRP A 46 -18.77 -6.73 14.99
CA TRP A 46 -18.64 -5.97 13.76
C TRP A 46 -17.35 -6.34 13.06
N GLU A 47 -17.47 -6.48 11.74
CA GLU A 47 -16.36 -6.65 10.83
C GLU A 47 -16.30 -5.48 9.88
N VAL A 48 -15.09 -4.96 9.67
CA VAL A 48 -14.80 -3.92 8.69
C VAL A 48 -13.65 -4.39 7.81
N VAL A 49 -13.92 -4.53 6.51
CA VAL A 49 -12.91 -4.85 5.51
C VAL A 49 -12.25 -3.58 5.00
N VAL A 50 -10.91 -3.54 4.96
CA VAL A 50 -10.14 -2.45 4.35
C VAL A 50 -10.23 -2.58 2.83
N ILE A 51 -10.51 -1.48 2.14
CA ILE A 51 -10.47 -1.42 0.67
C ILE A 51 -9.58 -0.25 0.25
N ALA A 52 -8.79 -0.43 -0.80
CA ALA A 52 -8.04 0.68 -1.38
C ALA A 52 -9.03 1.65 -2.04
N ALA A 53 -8.98 2.91 -1.61
CA ALA A 53 -9.74 3.98 -2.24
C ALA A 53 -9.15 4.29 -3.63
N PRO A 54 -9.97 4.66 -4.63
CA PRO A 54 -9.46 5.25 -5.86
C PRO A 54 -8.70 6.55 -5.56
N GLU A 55 -7.53 6.69 -6.19
CA GLU A 55 -6.65 7.85 -6.05
C GLU A 55 -6.27 8.37 -7.44
N PRO A 56 -5.97 9.66 -7.60
CA PRO A 56 -5.44 10.21 -8.85
C PRO A 56 -3.99 9.76 -9.02
N LEU A 57 -3.73 8.99 -10.07
CA LEU A 57 -2.44 8.39 -10.37
C LEU A 57 -1.91 8.83 -11.73
N LEU A 58 -0.60 8.72 -11.88
CA LEU A 58 0.08 8.69 -13.17
C LEU A 58 0.40 7.25 -13.52
N ARG A 59 0.02 6.84 -14.72
CA ARG A 59 0.43 5.60 -15.36
C ARG A 59 1.61 5.90 -16.27
N VAL A 60 2.73 5.23 -16.03
CA VAL A 60 3.99 5.40 -16.78
C VAL A 60 4.25 4.14 -17.60
N GLN A 61 4.40 4.33 -18.89
CA GLN A 61 4.68 3.29 -19.88
C GLN A 61 5.94 3.68 -20.68
N ALA A 62 6.62 2.69 -21.25
CA ALA A 62 7.74 2.91 -22.14
C ALA A 62 7.73 1.88 -23.27
N ASP A 63 8.48 2.17 -24.34
CA ASP A 63 8.58 1.28 -25.50
C ASP A 63 9.50 0.08 -25.20
N SER A 64 10.34 0.18 -24.15
CA SER A 64 11.18 -0.92 -23.67
C SER A 64 11.11 -1.14 -22.16
N VAL A 65 11.31 -2.40 -21.74
CA VAL A 65 11.42 -2.77 -20.32
C VAL A 65 12.59 -2.05 -19.64
N LEU A 66 13.70 -1.83 -20.36
CA LEU A 66 14.87 -1.16 -19.83
C LEU A 66 14.58 0.29 -19.41
N GLU A 67 13.79 1.02 -20.21
CA GLU A 67 13.38 2.39 -19.89
C GLU A 67 12.48 2.45 -18.65
N LEU A 68 11.54 1.49 -18.50
CA LEU A 68 10.72 1.39 -17.29
C LEU A 68 11.56 1.07 -16.05
N LEU A 69 12.56 0.19 -16.15
CA LEU A 69 13.46 -0.12 -15.05
C LEU A 69 14.30 1.11 -14.65
N GLN A 70 14.80 1.88 -15.62
CA GLN A 70 15.51 3.13 -15.36
C GLN A 70 14.60 4.17 -14.70
N ALA A 71 13.35 4.27 -15.15
CA ALA A 71 12.34 5.14 -14.53
C ALA A 71 12.10 4.75 -13.06
N ALA A 72 11.85 3.46 -12.80
CA ALA A 72 11.67 2.93 -11.45
C ALA A 72 12.88 3.21 -10.55
N TYR A 73 14.10 3.03 -11.07
CA TYR A 73 15.34 3.34 -10.35
C TYR A 73 15.41 4.83 -9.94
N HIS A 74 15.14 5.74 -10.88
CA HIS A 74 15.17 7.18 -10.58
C HIS A 74 14.06 7.62 -9.62
N LEU A 75 12.88 7.05 -9.74
CA LEU A 75 11.75 7.30 -8.83
C LEU A 75 12.04 6.76 -7.43
N GLY A 76 12.63 5.57 -7.34
CA GLY A 76 13.09 4.96 -6.08
C GLY A 76 14.14 5.81 -5.37
N ASN A 77 15.12 6.37 -6.11
CA ASN A 77 16.11 7.32 -5.56
C ASN A 77 15.50 8.61 -5.01
N ARG A 78 14.24 8.89 -5.33
CA ARG A 78 13.47 10.04 -4.83
C ARG A 78 12.47 9.64 -3.75
N HIS A 79 12.50 8.39 -3.28
CA HIS A 79 11.56 7.83 -2.32
C HIS A 79 10.08 7.95 -2.76
N VAL A 80 9.82 7.84 -4.07
CA VAL A 80 8.45 7.82 -4.61
C VAL A 80 7.86 6.43 -4.41
N ALA A 81 6.64 6.36 -3.87
CA ALA A 81 5.89 5.11 -3.79
C ALA A 81 5.44 4.66 -5.19
N LEU A 82 5.68 3.38 -5.53
CA LEU A 82 5.39 2.82 -6.84
C LEU A 82 4.59 1.53 -6.72
N GLU A 83 3.61 1.35 -7.61
CA GLU A 83 2.94 0.08 -7.84
C GLU A 83 3.38 -0.45 -9.22
N PHE A 84 3.80 -1.70 -9.28
CA PHE A 84 4.39 -2.30 -10.48
C PHE A 84 3.38 -3.21 -11.16
N HIS A 85 3.35 -3.13 -12.49
CA HIS A 85 2.54 -3.98 -13.35
C HIS A 85 3.37 -4.44 -14.55
N ASP A 86 2.87 -5.46 -15.25
CA ASP A 86 3.48 -5.93 -16.50
C ASP A 86 3.36 -4.88 -17.60
N GLY A 87 4.39 -4.05 -17.73
CA GLY A 87 4.52 -3.02 -18.76
C GLY A 87 4.16 -1.60 -18.32
N ASP A 88 3.86 -1.37 -17.05
CA ASP A 88 3.62 -0.03 -16.51
C ASP A 88 3.93 0.12 -15.02
N LEU A 89 4.18 1.37 -14.63
CA LEU A 89 4.32 1.79 -13.24
C LEU A 89 3.20 2.77 -12.89
N LEU A 90 2.66 2.65 -11.68
CA LEU A 90 1.75 3.66 -11.13
C LEU A 90 2.43 4.41 -9.99
N LEU A 91 2.16 5.71 -9.93
CA LEU A 91 2.54 6.59 -8.84
C LEU A 91 1.44 7.62 -8.61
N LEU A 92 1.42 8.26 -7.44
CA LEU A 92 0.49 9.36 -7.17
C LEU A 92 0.69 10.51 -8.16
N ALA A 93 -0.42 11.18 -8.51
CA ALA A 93 -0.40 12.33 -9.39
C ALA A 93 0.44 13.49 -8.82
N ASP A 94 1.54 13.79 -9.50
CA ASP A 94 2.45 14.88 -9.19
C ASP A 94 2.96 15.50 -10.48
N SER A 95 2.70 16.80 -10.67
CA SER A 95 3.05 17.51 -11.90
C SER A 95 4.56 17.62 -12.16
N VAL A 96 5.37 17.63 -11.09
CA VAL A 96 6.83 17.69 -11.19
C VAL A 96 7.38 16.34 -11.64
N LEU A 97 6.88 15.25 -11.08
CA LEU A 97 7.24 13.90 -11.51
C LEU A 97 6.76 13.62 -12.93
N GLU A 98 5.53 14.03 -13.27
CA GLU A 98 5.01 13.91 -14.63
C GLU A 98 5.91 14.60 -15.66
N ALA A 99 6.27 15.86 -15.44
CA ALA A 99 7.14 16.61 -16.34
C ALA A 99 8.52 15.93 -16.48
N MET A 100 9.07 15.44 -15.37
CA MET A 100 10.37 14.76 -15.31
C MET A 100 10.40 13.42 -16.04
N LEU A 101 9.29 12.68 -16.03
CA LEU A 101 9.13 11.41 -16.73
C LEU A 101 8.91 11.64 -18.23
N ARG A 102 8.06 12.62 -18.59
CA ARG A 102 7.85 13.00 -20.00
C ARG A 102 9.13 13.52 -20.65
N SER A 103 9.96 14.30 -19.93
CA SER A 103 11.24 14.79 -20.46
C SER A 103 12.25 13.68 -20.74
N ARG A 104 12.03 12.46 -20.21
CA ARG A 104 12.82 11.26 -20.49
C ARG A 104 12.29 10.42 -21.65
N GLY A 105 11.22 10.87 -22.32
CA GLY A 105 10.60 10.15 -23.42
C GLY A 105 9.60 9.07 -23.00
N LEU A 106 9.23 9.00 -21.71
CA LEU A 106 8.25 8.03 -21.22
C LEU A 106 6.82 8.50 -21.54
N HIS A 107 5.94 7.52 -21.79
CA HIS A 107 4.51 7.76 -21.99
C HIS A 107 3.83 7.87 -20.63
N VAL A 108 3.31 9.05 -20.29
CA VAL A 108 2.64 9.30 -19.01
C VAL A 108 1.18 9.67 -19.24
N SER A 109 0.27 8.98 -18.57
CA SER A 109 -1.18 9.24 -18.63
C SER A 109 -1.79 9.33 -17.24
N ALA A 110 -2.79 10.19 -17.06
CA ALA A 110 -3.52 10.27 -15.79
C ALA A 110 -4.59 9.17 -15.73
N CYS A 111 -4.78 8.58 -14.55
CA CYS A 111 -5.86 7.64 -14.30
C CYS A 111 -6.35 7.75 -12.85
N GLU A 112 -7.56 7.26 -12.57
CA GLU A 112 -8.09 7.18 -11.22
C GLU A 112 -8.40 5.71 -10.90
N ARG A 113 -7.66 5.13 -9.97
CA ARG A 113 -7.83 3.72 -9.57
C ARG A 113 -7.27 3.47 -8.16
N PRO A 114 -7.63 2.34 -7.54
CA PRO A 114 -7.01 1.94 -6.29
C PRO A 114 -5.49 1.83 -6.44
N PHE A 115 -4.77 2.39 -5.47
CA PHE A 115 -3.31 2.40 -5.44
C PHE A 115 -2.79 1.53 -4.29
N VAL A 116 -1.93 0.57 -4.61
CA VAL A 116 -1.32 -0.40 -3.70
C VAL A 116 0.19 -0.41 -3.99
N PRO A 117 0.94 0.60 -3.52
CA PRO A 117 2.38 0.66 -3.77
C PRO A 117 3.09 -0.51 -3.09
N GLU A 118 4.17 -0.96 -3.72
CA GLU A 118 5.06 -1.97 -3.15
C GLU A 118 5.62 -1.50 -1.81
N GLY A 119 5.71 -2.44 -0.86
CA GLY A 119 6.43 -2.21 0.38
C GLY A 119 7.90 -1.94 0.04
N GLY A 120 8.42 -0.78 0.43
CA GLY A 120 9.85 -0.51 0.26
C GLY A 120 10.70 -1.60 0.90
N ALA A 121 11.97 -1.74 0.48
CA ALA A 121 12.88 -2.81 0.91
C ALA A 121 13.08 -2.96 2.44
N TYR A 122 12.63 -1.98 3.23
CA TYR A 122 12.72 -1.96 4.70
C TYR A 122 11.36 -1.90 5.40
N GLY A 123 10.25 -1.93 4.64
CA GLY A 123 8.88 -2.00 5.14
C GLY A 123 8.46 -3.44 5.44
N GLY A 124 9.26 -4.16 6.22
CA GLY A 124 9.01 -5.55 6.58
C GLY A 124 7.93 -5.68 7.65
N GLY A 125 6.69 -5.88 7.20
CA GLY A 125 5.57 -6.38 8.00
C GLY A 125 4.96 -7.63 7.36
N HIS A 126 5.80 -8.59 6.94
CA HIS A 126 5.33 -9.89 6.48
C HIS A 126 4.83 -10.70 7.70
N SER A 127 3.55 -10.61 8.03
CA SER A 127 2.89 -11.56 8.94
C SER A 127 2.17 -12.64 8.14
N HIS A 128 2.95 -13.54 7.53
CA HIS A 128 2.42 -14.84 7.13
C HIS A 128 2.39 -15.77 8.35
N ALA A 129 1.18 -16.28 8.60
CA ALA A 129 0.83 -17.51 9.29
C ALA A 129 0.98 -17.61 10.83
N HIS A 130 -0.18 -17.68 11.48
CA HIS A 130 -0.36 -18.35 12.76
C HIS A 130 0.02 -19.84 12.67
N SER A 131 0.88 -20.31 13.57
CA SER A 131 0.70 -21.63 14.19
C SER A 131 1.25 -21.60 15.62
N HIS A 132 0.34 -21.52 16.59
CA HIS A 132 0.63 -21.80 17.99
C HIS A 132 0.82 -23.31 18.18
N SER A 133 1.95 -23.72 18.75
CA SER A 133 2.00 -24.91 19.61
C SER A 133 3.11 -24.76 20.63
N HIS A 134 2.72 -24.36 21.85
CA HIS A 134 3.52 -24.51 23.06
C HIS A 134 3.54 -25.98 23.48
N ALA A 135 4.71 -26.53 23.75
CA ALA A 135 4.85 -27.68 24.64
C ALA A 135 6.12 -27.46 25.49
N HIS A 136 5.91 -27.23 26.78
CA HIS A 136 6.94 -27.21 27.81
C HIS A 136 7.26 -28.64 28.24
N SER A 137 8.54 -28.97 28.41
CA SER A 137 8.96 -30.03 29.33
C SER A 137 10.32 -29.68 29.92
N HIS A 138 10.30 -29.41 31.23
CA HIS A 138 11.44 -29.34 32.12
C HIS A 138 12.09 -30.73 32.25
N GLU A 139 13.42 -30.82 32.17
CA GLU A 139 14.17 -31.79 32.98
C GLU A 139 15.63 -31.33 33.09
N THR A 140 16.05 -31.02 34.31
CA THR A 140 17.44 -30.79 34.70
C THR A 140 17.96 -32.03 35.40
N PRO A 141 19.15 -32.56 35.06
CA PRO A 141 19.92 -33.40 35.97
C PRO A 141 20.69 -32.55 37.01
#